data_AF-A0A6B3TM98-F1
#
_entry.id   AF-A0A6B3TM98-F1
#
_cell.length_a   1.000
_cell.length_b   1.000
_cell.length_c   1.000
_cell.angle_alpha   90.00
_cell.angle_beta   90.00
_cell.angle_gamma   90.00
#
_symmetry.space_group_name_H-M   'P 1'
#
loop_
_entity.id
_entity.type
_entity.pdbx_description
1 polymer ?
#
loop_
_entity_poly.entity_id
_entity_poly.type
_entity_poly.pdbx_seq_one_letter_code
_entity_poly.pdbx_strand_id
1 'polypeptide(L)'
;MRFKKIVSSVILATSLSTSFMLSGLTNPGSAYADSVKAQNENVTGTAGIILKIDLNSEDKKLLGKDFLKKVEKEDGWKRTKTGYEKFYPARDGSLTVNGKEVDLATNGTFAITEKAKLLDIQFKANGQEIHTKIENTKDKPQNIDLVKTIDFKDFIQAMDGEMVNSESGDISIQSEVGQRHYPGDRVHCNRFNGRYTDHVYYNHWDPRAWKNFISSDCDWAFFSYDCENDYTSDTKCRGLQSAYNYRNCSWALGHSNKYHYWDN
;
A
#
# COMPACT_ATOMS: atom_id res chain seq x y z
N MET A 1 38.10 33.70 52.81
CA MET A 1 37.79 32.25 52.84
C MET A 1 38.35 31.60 51.57
N ARG A 2 38.73 30.32 51.69
CA ARG A 2 39.82 29.63 50.97
C ARG A 2 39.71 29.53 49.44
N PHE A 3 40.85 29.73 48.79
CA PHE A 3 41.22 29.24 47.46
C PHE A 3 41.39 27.70 47.43
N LYS A 4 41.05 27.08 46.30
CA LYS A 4 41.85 25.98 45.71
C LYS A 4 41.55 25.81 44.22
N LYS A 5 42.60 25.96 43.42
CA LYS A 5 42.73 25.58 42.00
C LYS A 5 42.75 24.07 41.86
N ILE A 6 42.26 23.54 40.73
CA ILE A 6 42.93 22.44 40.00
C ILE A 6 42.83 22.72 38.49
N VAL A 7 43.97 22.61 37.84
CA VAL A 7 44.27 22.70 36.41
C VAL A 7 44.61 21.28 35.92
N SER A 8 44.20 20.91 34.71
CA SER A 8 44.83 19.94 33.80
C SER A 8 44.05 20.02 32.47
N SER A 9 44.52 20.53 31.33
CA SER A 9 45.74 20.32 30.51
C SER A 9 45.72 19.02 29.68
N VAL A 10 45.82 19.23 28.36
CA VAL A 10 46.30 18.35 27.26
C VAL A 10 45.26 17.31 26.78
N ILE A 11 44.90 17.18 25.49
CA ILE A 11 45.72 16.67 24.39
C ILE A 11 45.30 17.25 23.02
N LEU A 12 46.34 17.60 22.26
CA LEU A 12 46.40 17.97 20.85
C LEU A 12 46.47 16.68 20.00
N ALA A 13 45.68 16.53 18.93
CA ALA A 13 45.97 15.55 17.87
C ALA A 13 45.39 15.96 16.50
N THR A 14 46.26 16.66 15.77
CA THR A 14 46.64 16.38 14.37
C THR A 14 45.54 16.28 13.30
N SER A 15 45.52 17.32 12.48
CA SER A 15 44.98 17.40 11.13
C SER A 15 45.54 16.30 10.22
N LEU A 16 44.66 15.46 9.67
CA LEU A 16 44.94 14.67 8.47
C LEU A 16 44.21 15.31 7.29
N SER A 17 44.98 16.02 6.49
CA SER A 17 44.62 16.45 5.14
C SER A 17 44.66 15.25 4.21
N THR A 18 43.51 14.82 3.70
CA THR A 18 43.43 13.84 2.62
C THR A 18 42.71 14.46 1.44
N SER A 19 43.46 14.60 0.35
CA SER A 19 43.07 15.15 -0.93
C SER A 19 41.80 14.49 -1.48
N PHE A 20 40.81 15.32 -1.82
CA PHE A 20 39.70 14.94 -2.68
C PHE A 20 40.24 14.76 -4.11
N MET A 21 40.46 13.51 -4.51
CA MET A 21 40.59 13.14 -5.92
C MET A 21 39.20 13.20 -6.55
N LEU A 22 39.05 14.17 -7.44
CA LEU A 22 37.93 14.32 -8.35
C LEU A 22 38.02 13.21 -9.41
N SER A 23 37.12 12.23 -9.37
CA SER A 23 36.98 11.25 -10.44
C SER A 23 35.50 10.89 -10.65
N GLY A 24 35.02 11.15 -11.87
CA GLY A 24 34.00 10.33 -12.52
C GLY A 24 32.55 10.67 -12.20
N LEU A 25 31.97 11.55 -13.02
CA LEU A 25 30.54 11.53 -13.32
C LEU A 25 30.18 10.17 -13.95
N THR A 26 29.39 9.36 -13.25
CA THR A 26 28.53 8.34 -13.87
C THR A 26 27.16 8.37 -13.20
N ASN A 27 26.14 8.60 -14.04
CA ASN A 27 24.71 8.54 -13.73
C ASN A 27 24.32 7.38 -12.78
N PRO A 28 23.54 7.61 -11.72
CA PRO A 28 22.70 6.57 -11.16
C PRO A 28 21.40 6.53 -11.98
N GLY A 29 21.46 5.92 -13.16
CA GLY A 29 20.29 5.27 -13.73
C GLY A 29 20.01 4.05 -12.85
N SER A 30 19.15 4.23 -11.85
CA SER A 30 18.69 3.16 -10.96
C SER A 30 17.84 2.16 -11.76
N ALA A 31 18.50 1.25 -12.47
CA ALA A 31 17.91 0.01 -12.91
C ALA A 31 17.94 -0.96 -11.73
N TYR A 32 16.84 -1.00 -10.96
CA TYR A 32 16.52 -2.17 -10.14
C TYR A 32 16.15 -3.31 -11.10
N ALA A 33 17.18 -3.97 -11.63
CA ALA A 33 17.05 -5.29 -12.18
C ALA A 33 17.72 -6.24 -11.17
N ASP A 34 16.96 -6.61 -10.14
CA ASP A 34 17.25 -7.85 -9.42
C ASP A 34 17.05 -8.98 -10.43
N SER A 35 18.16 -9.35 -11.06
CA SER A 35 18.23 -10.48 -11.97
C SER A 35 18.15 -11.75 -11.12
N VAL A 36 16.94 -12.29 -11.00
CA VAL A 36 16.72 -13.68 -10.62
C VAL A 36 17.57 -14.53 -11.56
N LYS A 37 18.56 -15.22 -11.00
CA LYS A 37 19.34 -16.21 -11.73
C LYS A 37 18.37 -17.26 -12.24
N ALA A 38 18.27 -17.40 -13.56
CA ALA A 38 17.50 -18.44 -14.24
C ALA A 38 17.97 -19.84 -13.80
N GLN A 39 17.44 -20.33 -12.69
CA GLN A 39 17.24 -21.74 -12.43
C GLN A 39 16.00 -22.15 -13.24
N ASN A 40 15.89 -23.42 -13.62
CA ASN A 40 14.75 -23.94 -14.39
C ASN A 40 13.47 -23.95 -13.54
N GLU A 41 12.90 -22.77 -13.32
CA GLU A 41 11.62 -22.55 -12.65
C GLU A 41 10.51 -23.00 -13.59
N ASN A 42 9.78 -24.05 -13.21
CA ASN A 42 8.65 -24.56 -14.00
C ASN A 42 7.32 -24.02 -13.51
N VAL A 43 7.30 -23.37 -12.35
CA VAL A 43 6.11 -22.74 -11.79
C VAL A 43 6.48 -21.32 -11.36
N THR A 44 5.72 -20.37 -11.87
CA THR A 44 5.80 -18.95 -11.54
C THR A 44 4.42 -18.47 -11.11
N GLY A 45 4.33 -17.35 -10.42
CA GLY A 45 3.04 -16.83 -10.03
C GLY A 45 3.08 -15.47 -9.37
N THR A 46 1.88 -14.98 -9.08
CA THR A 46 1.66 -13.75 -8.31
C THR A 46 0.75 -14.04 -7.13
N ALA A 47 0.97 -13.35 -6.01
CA ALA A 47 0.17 -13.46 -4.80
C ALA A 47 -0.09 -12.07 -4.22
N GLY A 48 -1.36 -11.77 -3.94
CA GLY A 48 -1.77 -10.45 -3.47
C GLY A 48 -3.25 -10.15 -3.72
N ILE A 49 -3.58 -8.86 -3.71
CA ILE A 49 -4.94 -8.37 -3.92
C ILE A 49 -5.01 -7.58 -5.21
N ILE A 50 -6.12 -7.71 -5.93
CA ILE A 50 -6.52 -6.80 -6.99
C ILE A 50 -7.65 -5.93 -6.47
N LEU A 51 -7.41 -4.63 -6.31
CA LEU A 51 -8.49 -3.66 -6.07
C LEU A 51 -9.02 -3.21 -7.42
N LYS A 52 -10.30 -3.49 -7.68
CA LYS A 52 -10.93 -3.25 -8.97
C LYS A 52 -12.03 -2.20 -8.85
N ILE A 53 -12.09 -1.26 -9.78
CA ILE A 53 -13.18 -0.31 -9.92
C ILE A 53 -13.81 -0.45 -11.30
N ASP A 54 -15.08 -0.85 -11.35
CA ASP A 54 -15.88 -0.85 -12.58
C ASP A 54 -16.55 0.51 -12.78
N LEU A 55 -16.45 1.04 -14.00
CA LEU A 55 -16.90 2.39 -14.35
C LEU A 55 -17.79 2.36 -15.60
N ASN A 56 -19.07 2.71 -15.39
CA ASN A 56 -19.99 2.94 -16.48
C ASN A 56 -19.74 4.32 -17.15
N SER A 57 -20.55 4.66 -18.16
CA SER A 57 -20.42 5.91 -18.91
C SER A 57 -20.62 7.17 -18.06
N GLU A 58 -21.56 7.14 -17.10
CA GLU A 58 -21.83 8.25 -16.19
C GLU A 58 -20.70 8.39 -15.15
N ASP A 59 -20.18 7.28 -14.64
CA ASP A 59 -19.06 7.31 -13.70
C ASP A 59 -17.83 8.00 -14.32
N LYS A 60 -17.52 7.65 -15.58
CA LYS A 60 -16.43 8.25 -16.36
C LYS A 60 -16.65 9.76 -16.57
N LYS A 61 -17.90 10.19 -16.74
CA LYS A 61 -18.27 11.59 -16.89
C LYS A 61 -18.08 12.36 -15.58
N LEU A 62 -18.49 11.79 -14.45
CA LEU A 62 -18.30 12.38 -13.11
C LEU A 62 -16.81 12.49 -12.73
N LEU A 63 -16.03 11.48 -13.08
CA LEU A 63 -14.59 11.47 -12.84
C LEU A 63 -13.86 12.50 -13.72
N GLY A 64 -14.28 12.65 -14.97
CA GLY A 64 -13.68 13.55 -15.94
C GLY A 64 -12.46 12.94 -16.64
N LYS A 65 -12.31 13.26 -17.93
CA LYS A 65 -11.26 12.68 -18.79
C LYS A 65 -9.84 12.96 -18.29
N ASP A 66 -9.62 14.13 -17.70
CA ASP A 66 -8.29 14.53 -17.25
C ASP A 66 -7.83 13.74 -16.04
N PHE A 67 -8.73 13.44 -15.10
CA PHE A 67 -8.44 12.55 -13.99
C PHE A 67 -8.12 11.15 -14.49
N LEU A 68 -8.94 10.58 -15.38
CA LEU A 68 -8.70 9.23 -15.91
C LEU A 68 -7.34 9.11 -16.63
N LYS A 69 -6.95 10.12 -17.41
CA LYS A 69 -5.61 10.19 -18.03
C LYS A 69 -4.46 10.30 -17.02
N LYS A 70 -4.70 10.93 -15.87
CA LYS A 70 -3.71 11.02 -14.79
C LYS A 70 -3.56 9.68 -14.09
N VAL A 71 -4.67 8.97 -13.82
CA VAL A 71 -4.63 7.63 -13.24
C VAL A 71 -3.87 6.64 -14.11
N GLU A 72 -4.02 6.70 -15.44
CA GLU A 72 -3.25 5.87 -16.38
C GLU A 72 -1.74 6.10 -16.31
N LYS A 73 -1.29 7.18 -15.67
CA LYS A 73 0.12 7.50 -15.42
C LYS A 73 0.56 7.27 -13.97
N GLU A 74 -0.38 7.03 -13.06
CA GLU A 74 -0.06 6.65 -11.69
C GLU A 74 0.44 5.20 -11.66
N ASP A 75 1.40 4.95 -10.79
CA ASP A 75 1.97 3.62 -10.68
C ASP A 75 0.93 2.60 -10.17
N GLY A 76 0.96 1.40 -10.76
CA GLY A 76 0.12 0.27 -10.39
C GLY A 76 -1.31 0.22 -10.96
N TRP A 77 -1.93 1.35 -11.34
CA TRP A 77 -3.30 1.34 -11.90
C TRP A 77 -3.30 0.99 -13.40
N LYS A 78 -4.05 -0.05 -13.77
CA LYS A 78 -4.19 -0.55 -15.14
C LYS A 78 -5.63 -0.39 -15.62
N ARG A 79 -5.80 0.07 -16.86
CA ARG A 79 -7.13 0.10 -17.49
C ARG A 79 -7.58 -1.32 -17.83
N THR A 80 -8.84 -1.63 -17.53
CA THR A 80 -9.53 -2.86 -17.92
C THR A 80 -10.64 -2.56 -18.91
N LYS A 81 -11.38 -3.59 -19.36
CA LYS A 81 -12.54 -3.42 -20.24
C LYS A 81 -13.65 -2.59 -19.57
N THR A 82 -13.82 -2.75 -18.25
CA THR A 82 -14.94 -2.19 -17.49
C THR A 82 -14.53 -1.01 -16.62
N GLY A 83 -13.25 -0.82 -16.32
CA GLY A 83 -12.77 0.31 -15.53
C GLY A 83 -11.26 0.25 -15.30
N TYR A 84 -10.84 0.13 -14.05
CA TYR A 84 -9.43 0.09 -13.65
C TYR A 84 -9.19 -0.92 -12.54
N GLU A 85 -7.94 -1.36 -12.41
CA GLU A 85 -7.51 -2.22 -11.32
C GLU A 85 -6.10 -1.87 -10.88
N LYS A 86 -5.78 -2.11 -9.61
CA LYS A 86 -4.41 -2.00 -9.08
C LYS A 86 -4.10 -3.26 -8.28
N PHE A 87 -2.91 -3.79 -8.50
CA PHE A 87 -2.39 -4.95 -7.78
C PHE A 87 -1.61 -4.49 -6.55
N TYR A 88 -1.91 -5.11 -5.41
CA TYR A 88 -1.25 -4.90 -4.12
C TYR A 88 -0.57 -6.22 -3.74
N PRO A 89 0.77 -6.28 -3.75
CA PRO A 89 1.51 -7.51 -3.48
C PRO A 89 1.38 -7.91 -2.01
N ALA A 90 1.24 -9.22 -1.76
CA ALA A 90 1.23 -9.76 -0.40
C ALA A 90 2.66 -9.84 0.15
N ARG A 91 3.10 -8.76 0.81
CA ARG A 91 4.49 -8.61 1.29
C ARG A 91 4.81 -9.49 2.50
N ASP A 92 3.83 -9.67 3.38
CA ASP A 92 3.96 -10.45 4.62
C ASP A 92 3.19 -11.79 4.53
N GLY A 93 2.91 -12.23 3.29
CA GLY A 93 2.17 -13.46 3.03
C GLY A 93 3.00 -14.72 3.26
N SER A 94 2.35 -15.77 3.76
CA SER A 94 2.90 -17.12 3.84
C SER A 94 2.43 -17.94 2.64
N LEU A 95 3.37 -18.38 1.81
CA LEU A 95 3.12 -19.32 0.71
C LEU A 95 3.81 -20.65 1.00
N THR A 96 3.06 -21.74 0.88
CA THR A 96 3.62 -23.10 0.89
C THR A 96 3.21 -23.88 -0.35
N VAL A 97 4.14 -24.68 -0.86
CA VAL A 97 3.90 -25.64 -1.94
C VAL A 97 4.38 -27.02 -1.50
N ASN A 98 3.47 -28.00 -1.50
CA ASN A 98 3.70 -29.34 -0.96
C ASN A 98 4.24 -29.32 0.48
N GLY A 99 3.75 -28.37 1.29
CA GLY A 99 4.16 -28.19 2.69
C GLY A 99 5.53 -27.55 2.89
N LYS A 100 6.19 -27.08 1.82
CA LYS A 100 7.44 -26.30 1.91
C LYS A 100 7.16 -24.83 1.71
N GLU A 101 7.76 -23.99 2.56
CA GLU A 101 7.69 -22.54 2.45
C GLU A 101 8.36 -22.05 1.15
N VAL A 102 7.76 -21.03 0.55
CA VAL A 102 8.22 -20.40 -0.69
C VAL A 102 8.30 -18.90 -0.45
N ASP A 103 9.46 -18.32 -0.75
CA ASP A 103 9.68 -16.89 -0.62
C ASP A 103 8.84 -16.12 -1.65
N LEU A 104 8.14 -15.09 -1.17
CA LEU A 104 7.49 -14.09 -2.00
C LEU A 104 8.42 -12.89 -2.19
N ALA A 105 8.64 -12.49 -3.43
CA ALA A 105 9.33 -11.25 -3.73
C ALA A 105 8.47 -10.03 -3.32
N THR A 106 9.10 -8.87 -3.15
CA THR A 106 8.45 -7.61 -2.71
C THR A 106 7.36 -7.11 -3.65
N ASN A 107 7.40 -7.55 -4.91
CA ASN A 107 6.39 -7.29 -5.93
C ASN A 107 5.29 -8.38 -5.99
N GLY A 108 5.24 -9.28 -5.00
CA GLY A 108 4.25 -10.35 -4.88
C GLY A 108 4.47 -11.51 -5.84
N THR A 109 5.61 -11.58 -6.53
CA THR A 109 5.92 -12.71 -7.42
C THR A 109 6.60 -13.85 -6.67
N PHE A 110 6.41 -15.08 -7.13
CA PHE A 110 7.18 -16.23 -6.71
C PHE A 110 7.56 -17.08 -7.92
N ALA A 111 8.62 -17.85 -7.74
CA ALA A 111 9.02 -18.86 -8.69
C ALA A 111 9.64 -20.04 -7.98
N ILE A 112 9.27 -21.25 -8.42
CA ILE A 112 9.75 -22.50 -7.83
C ILE A 112 10.07 -23.52 -8.91
N THR A 113 10.97 -24.43 -8.56
CA THR A 113 11.20 -25.66 -9.30
C THR A 113 10.63 -26.84 -8.51
N GLU A 114 9.54 -27.43 -9.00
CA GLU A 114 8.91 -28.59 -8.36
C GLU A 114 8.78 -29.75 -9.35
N LYS A 115 9.08 -30.97 -8.91
CA LYS A 115 9.03 -32.20 -9.72
C LYS A 115 7.80 -33.05 -9.41
N ALA A 116 7.14 -32.81 -8.28
CA ALA A 116 5.91 -33.49 -7.91
C ALA A 116 4.84 -33.29 -8.99
N LYS A 117 4.12 -34.36 -9.36
CA LYS A 117 3.06 -34.31 -10.39
C LYS A 117 1.85 -33.47 -9.95
N LEU A 118 1.63 -33.36 -8.66
CA LEU A 118 0.57 -32.56 -8.06
C LEU A 118 1.21 -31.54 -7.13
N LEU A 119 0.75 -30.29 -7.20
CA LEU A 119 1.16 -29.21 -6.33
C LEU A 119 0.01 -28.92 -5.38
N ASP A 120 0.24 -29.08 -4.08
CA ASP A 120 -0.64 -28.63 -3.02
C ASP A 120 -0.19 -27.23 -2.60
N ILE A 121 -0.95 -26.20 -2.95
CA ILE A 121 -0.57 -24.80 -2.79
C ILE A 121 -1.47 -24.17 -1.74
N GLN A 122 -0.85 -23.63 -0.69
CA GLN A 122 -1.55 -22.91 0.36
C GLN A 122 -0.93 -21.53 0.51
N PHE A 123 -1.77 -20.50 0.38
CA PHE A 123 -1.38 -19.11 0.53
C PHE A 123 -2.25 -18.44 1.57
N LYS A 124 -1.60 -17.72 2.49
CA LYS A 124 -2.23 -16.92 3.53
C LYS A 124 -1.59 -15.55 3.58
N ALA A 125 -2.35 -14.51 3.30
CA ALA A 125 -2.00 -13.11 3.51
C ALA A 125 -3.30 -12.33 3.63
N ASN A 126 -3.32 -11.11 4.18
CA ASN A 126 -4.48 -10.23 4.01
C ASN A 126 -5.85 -10.83 4.45
N GLY A 127 -5.89 -11.74 5.43
CA GLY A 127 -7.13 -12.48 5.77
C GLY A 127 -7.70 -13.33 4.61
N GLN A 128 -6.96 -13.47 3.51
CA GLN A 128 -7.19 -14.36 2.39
C GLN A 128 -6.47 -15.68 2.67
N GLU A 129 -7.22 -16.78 2.59
CA GLU A 129 -6.67 -18.12 2.58
C GLU A 129 -7.06 -18.79 1.25
N ILE A 130 -6.06 -19.09 0.42
CA ILE A 130 -6.23 -19.88 -0.80
C ILE A 130 -5.61 -21.25 -0.56
N HIS A 131 -6.40 -22.29 -0.79
CA HIS A 131 -5.92 -23.66 -0.91
C HIS A 131 -6.30 -24.20 -2.28
N THR A 132 -5.32 -24.54 -3.11
CA THR A 132 -5.55 -25.10 -4.43
C THR A 132 -4.63 -26.28 -4.72
N LYS A 133 -5.11 -27.19 -5.59
CA LYS A 133 -4.33 -28.32 -6.09
C LYS A 133 -4.27 -28.26 -7.59
N ILE A 134 -3.07 -28.25 -8.14
CA ILE A 134 -2.85 -28.16 -9.58
C ILE A 134 -1.94 -29.28 -10.07
N GLU A 135 -2.19 -29.78 -11.27
CA GLU A 135 -1.28 -30.71 -11.91
C GLU A 135 -0.05 -29.96 -12.42
N ASN A 136 1.13 -30.46 -12.04
CA ASN A 136 2.40 -29.96 -12.52
C ASN A 136 2.76 -30.63 -13.83
N THR A 137 2.86 -29.84 -14.89
CA THR A 137 3.38 -30.31 -16.16
C THR A 137 4.88 -30.09 -16.19
N LYS A 138 5.66 -31.16 -15.97
CA LYS A 138 7.14 -31.15 -15.88
C LYS A 138 7.87 -30.40 -17.00
N ASP A 139 7.23 -30.21 -18.16
CA ASP A 139 7.84 -29.69 -19.38
C ASP A 139 7.19 -28.40 -19.90
N LYS A 140 6.27 -27.78 -19.14
CA LYS A 140 5.66 -26.49 -19.52
C LYS A 140 5.69 -25.53 -18.33
N PRO A 141 6.22 -24.31 -18.50
CA PRO A 141 6.07 -23.25 -17.51
C PRO A 141 4.60 -23.03 -17.18
N GLN A 142 4.27 -23.05 -15.90
CA GLN A 142 2.93 -22.75 -15.39
C GLN A 142 2.96 -21.42 -14.66
N ASN A 143 1.94 -20.60 -14.90
CA ASN A 143 1.70 -19.37 -14.17
C ASN A 143 0.47 -19.53 -13.28
N ILE A 144 0.57 -19.12 -12.01
CA ILE A 144 -0.47 -19.29 -11.00
C ILE A 144 -0.75 -17.96 -10.34
N ASP A 145 -2.00 -17.52 -10.40
CA ASP A 145 -2.44 -16.32 -9.71
C ASP A 145 -3.16 -16.69 -8.41
N LEU A 146 -2.52 -16.35 -7.29
CA LEU A 146 -3.04 -16.51 -5.94
C LEU A 146 -3.61 -15.17 -5.47
N VAL A 147 -4.55 -14.64 -6.26
CA VAL A 147 -5.07 -13.28 -6.09
C VAL A 147 -6.52 -13.27 -5.63
N LYS A 148 -6.83 -12.37 -4.70
CA LYS A 148 -8.22 -12.01 -4.36
C LYS A 148 -8.56 -10.69 -5.03
N THR A 149 -9.70 -10.66 -5.72
CA THR A 149 -10.23 -9.42 -6.29
C THR A 149 -11.24 -8.80 -5.34
N ILE A 150 -11.05 -7.53 -5.00
CA ILE A 150 -11.95 -6.74 -4.16
C ILE A 150 -12.54 -5.62 -5.00
N ASP A 151 -13.86 -5.43 -4.92
CA ASP A 151 -14.51 -4.28 -5.54
C ASP A 151 -14.23 -3.01 -4.72
N PHE A 152 -13.84 -1.94 -5.40
CA PHE A 152 -13.49 -0.67 -4.79
C PHE A 152 -14.64 -0.07 -3.97
N LYS A 153 -15.89 -0.24 -4.40
CA LYS A 153 -17.06 0.29 -3.68
C LYS A 153 -17.24 -0.44 -2.36
N ASP A 154 -17.11 -1.76 -2.37
CA ASP A 154 -17.19 -2.57 -1.14
C ASP A 154 -16.02 -2.26 -0.20
N PHE A 155 -14.82 -2.09 -0.76
CA PHE A 155 -13.63 -1.74 0.02
C PHE A 155 -13.77 -0.41 0.74
N ILE A 156 -14.20 0.65 0.04
CA ILE A 156 -14.35 1.97 0.64
C ILE A 156 -15.63 2.12 1.47
N GLN A 157 -16.64 1.26 1.28
CA GLN A 157 -17.83 1.23 2.14
C GLN A 157 -17.44 1.00 3.60
N ALA A 158 -16.41 0.20 3.85
CA ALA A 158 -15.87 0.01 5.19
C ALA A 158 -15.44 1.35 5.84
N MET A 159 -15.07 2.34 5.03
CA MET A 159 -14.58 3.67 5.44
C MET A 159 -15.67 4.74 5.46
N ASP A 160 -16.93 4.41 5.17
CA ASP A 160 -18.02 5.38 4.99
C ASP A 160 -18.83 5.69 6.26
N GLY A 161 -18.38 5.21 7.43
CA GLY A 161 -19.16 5.23 8.67
C GLY A 161 -18.86 6.38 9.64
N GLU A 162 -19.63 6.37 10.73
CA GLU A 162 -19.59 7.38 11.79
C GLU A 162 -18.30 7.31 12.61
N MET A 163 -17.74 8.47 12.94
CA MET A 163 -16.60 8.56 13.83
C MET A 163 -17.07 8.51 15.29
N VAL A 164 -16.86 7.40 15.98
CA VAL A 164 -17.07 7.34 17.43
C VAL A 164 -15.79 7.76 18.16
N ASN A 165 -15.80 8.95 18.76
CA ASN A 165 -14.67 9.45 19.54
C ASN A 165 -14.74 8.85 20.95
N SER A 166 -14.13 7.68 21.15
CA SER A 166 -14.24 6.91 22.40
C SER A 166 -13.60 7.59 23.63
N GLU A 167 -12.81 8.64 23.45
CA GLU A 167 -12.05 9.28 24.54
C GLU A 167 -12.69 10.53 25.15
N SER A 168 -13.77 11.08 24.57
CA SER A 168 -14.36 12.35 25.03
C SER A 168 -15.88 12.42 25.09
N GLY A 169 -16.60 11.41 24.58
CA GLY A 169 -18.06 11.48 24.46
C GLY A 169 -18.55 12.50 23.42
N ASP A 170 -17.64 13.23 22.76
CA ASP A 170 -17.96 14.08 21.62
C ASP A 170 -18.15 13.20 20.39
N ILE A 171 -19.37 13.18 19.87
CA ILE A 171 -19.69 12.61 18.56
C ILE A 171 -18.90 13.41 17.52
N SER A 172 -17.90 12.79 16.90
CA SER A 172 -17.21 13.42 15.77
C SER A 172 -18.09 13.34 14.54
N ILE A 173 -18.39 14.52 14.00
CA ILE A 173 -19.36 14.77 12.93
C ILE A 173 -19.03 13.90 11.72
N GLN A 174 -19.98 13.06 11.32
CA GLN A 174 -19.95 12.31 10.06
C GLN A 174 -19.71 13.29 8.91
N SER A 175 -18.75 13.01 8.04
CA SER A 175 -18.60 13.82 6.83
C SER A 175 -19.85 13.65 5.96
N GLU A 176 -20.51 14.76 5.65
CA GLU A 176 -21.70 14.73 4.79
C GLU A 176 -21.27 14.67 3.32
N VAL A 177 -22.02 13.96 2.48
CA VAL A 177 -21.77 13.94 1.02
C VAL A 177 -21.81 15.36 0.48
N GLY A 178 -20.70 15.79 -0.14
CA GLY A 178 -20.53 17.16 -0.63
C GLY A 178 -19.82 18.09 0.35
N GLN A 179 -19.53 17.68 1.58
CA GLN A 179 -18.78 18.48 2.54
C GLN A 179 -17.35 18.71 2.05
N ARG A 180 -16.93 19.99 2.05
CA ARG A 180 -15.53 20.37 1.76
C ARG A 180 -14.70 20.35 3.04
N HIS A 181 -13.48 19.81 2.95
CA HIS A 181 -12.49 19.77 4.02
C HIS A 181 -11.29 20.69 3.74
N TYR A 182 -10.66 21.17 4.81
CA TYR A 182 -9.51 22.07 4.80
C TYR A 182 -8.36 21.53 5.65
N PRO A 183 -7.10 21.80 5.29
CA PRO A 183 -5.96 21.32 6.07
C PRO A 183 -6.11 21.61 7.56
N GLY A 184 -5.97 20.56 8.37
CA GLY A 184 -6.17 20.63 9.81
C GLY A 184 -7.54 20.11 10.31
N ASP A 185 -8.49 19.90 9.41
CA ASP A 185 -9.77 19.26 9.71
C ASP A 185 -9.59 17.84 10.22
N ARG A 186 -10.54 17.37 11.03
CA ARG A 186 -10.65 15.95 11.38
C ARG A 186 -11.51 15.27 10.33
N VAL A 187 -10.97 14.24 9.68
CA VAL A 187 -11.66 13.43 8.67
C VAL A 187 -11.54 11.95 9.01
N HIS A 188 -12.54 11.15 8.61
CA HIS A 188 -12.52 9.71 8.82
C HIS A 188 -11.64 9.02 7.77
N CYS A 189 -10.53 8.41 8.20
CA CYS A 189 -9.39 8.01 7.36
C CYS A 189 -8.83 9.21 6.58
N ASN A 190 -7.51 9.20 6.39
CA ASN A 190 -6.86 10.12 5.47
C ASN A 190 -7.00 9.66 4.01
N ARG A 191 -8.14 9.02 3.70
CA ARG A 191 -8.60 8.70 2.35
C ARG A 191 -8.82 9.98 1.56
N PHE A 192 -8.92 11.15 2.20
CA PHE A 192 -9.01 12.45 1.53
C PHE A 192 -7.66 12.99 1.07
N ASN A 193 -6.55 12.41 1.50
CA ASN A 193 -5.21 12.95 1.26
C ASN A 193 -4.62 12.52 -0.09
N GLY A 194 -5.43 11.91 -0.95
CA GLY A 194 -4.99 11.51 -2.28
C GLY A 194 -4.58 12.71 -3.12
N ARG A 195 -3.61 12.47 -3.99
CA ARG A 195 -3.02 13.48 -4.88
C ARG A 195 -4.04 14.22 -5.74
N TYR A 196 -5.17 13.57 -6.02
CA TYR A 196 -6.21 14.06 -6.94
C TYR A 196 -7.50 14.48 -6.23
N THR A 197 -7.48 14.59 -4.90
CA THR A 197 -8.62 15.07 -4.13
C THR A 197 -9.07 16.45 -4.62
N ASP A 198 -10.38 16.66 -4.68
CA ASP A 198 -10.99 17.99 -4.86
C ASP A 198 -11.43 18.59 -3.50
N HIS A 199 -10.98 17.96 -2.41
CA HIS A 199 -11.27 18.26 -1.02
C HIS A 199 -12.74 18.04 -0.62
N VAL A 200 -13.53 17.32 -1.42
CA VAL A 200 -14.96 17.06 -1.16
C VAL A 200 -15.18 15.62 -0.71
N TYR A 201 -16.01 15.43 0.31
CA TYR A 201 -16.42 14.11 0.76
C TYR A 201 -17.39 13.47 -0.22
N TYR A 202 -17.09 12.23 -0.59
CA TYR A 202 -17.89 11.36 -1.44
C TYR A 202 -18.02 10.00 -0.77
N ASN A 203 -19.23 9.45 -0.73
CA ASN A 203 -19.49 8.11 -0.22
C ASN A 203 -19.10 7.04 -1.26
N HIS A 204 -19.18 5.77 -0.87
CA HIS A 204 -18.80 4.59 -1.66
C HIS A 204 -19.57 4.41 -2.96
N TRP A 205 -20.78 4.95 -3.05
CA TRP A 205 -21.59 4.90 -4.27
C TRP A 205 -21.10 5.88 -5.34
N ASP A 206 -20.42 6.96 -4.93
CA ASP A 206 -19.95 7.98 -5.85
C ASP A 206 -18.54 7.65 -6.36
N PRO A 207 -18.33 7.47 -7.68
CA PRO A 207 -17.03 7.11 -8.23
C PRO A 207 -15.97 8.19 -7.96
N ARG A 208 -16.35 9.44 -7.71
CA ARG A 208 -15.41 10.53 -7.35
C ARG A 208 -14.69 10.28 -6.04
N ALA A 209 -15.22 9.39 -5.19
CA ALA A 209 -14.54 8.96 -3.99
C ALA A 209 -13.21 8.21 -4.26
N TRP A 210 -13.00 7.74 -5.50
CA TRP A 210 -11.72 7.25 -5.99
C TRP A 210 -10.66 8.34 -6.13
N LYS A 211 -11.04 9.58 -6.45
CA LYS A 211 -10.12 10.73 -6.51
C LYS A 211 -9.47 11.01 -5.17
N ASN A 212 -10.25 10.86 -4.11
CA ASN A 212 -9.78 10.98 -2.75
C ASN A 212 -8.83 9.83 -2.44
N PHE A 213 -9.21 8.58 -2.75
CA PHE A 213 -8.43 7.40 -2.38
C PHE A 213 -7.06 7.29 -3.05
N ILE A 214 -6.94 7.54 -4.37
CA ILE A 214 -5.70 7.29 -5.11
C ILE A 214 -4.53 8.09 -4.53
N SER A 215 -3.46 7.37 -4.21
CA SER A 215 -2.22 7.91 -3.64
C SER A 215 -2.44 8.62 -2.29
N SER A 216 -3.56 8.33 -1.62
CA SER A 216 -3.83 8.77 -0.25
C SER A 216 -3.05 7.93 0.75
N ASP A 217 -2.98 8.38 1.99
CA ASP A 217 -2.38 7.59 3.07
C ASP A 217 -3.06 6.23 3.24
N CYS A 218 -4.36 6.12 2.95
CA CYS A 218 -5.09 4.87 3.04
C CYS A 218 -4.77 3.92 1.86
N ASP A 219 -4.46 4.44 0.66
CA ASP A 219 -3.92 3.65 -0.47
C ASP A 219 -2.49 3.16 -0.16
N TRP A 220 -1.61 4.06 0.30
CA TRP A 220 -0.24 3.70 0.66
C TRP A 220 -0.14 2.74 1.84
N ALA A 221 -0.98 2.91 2.86
CA ALA A 221 -1.04 1.99 3.98
C ALA A 221 -1.54 0.61 3.53
N PHE A 222 -2.56 0.55 2.68
CA PHE A 222 -3.05 -0.71 2.09
C PHE A 222 -1.95 -1.44 1.30
N PHE A 223 -1.11 -0.69 0.58
CA PHE A 223 0.06 -1.24 -0.12
C PHE A 223 1.21 -1.65 0.80
N SER A 224 1.38 -0.99 1.95
CA SER A 224 2.58 -1.14 2.78
C SER A 224 2.42 -2.14 3.93
N TYR A 225 1.19 -2.38 4.39
CA TYR A 225 0.94 -3.06 5.67
C TYR A 225 -0.08 -4.21 5.59
N ASP A 226 -0.29 -4.79 4.41
CA ASP A 226 -1.11 -6.02 4.25
C ASP A 226 -2.51 -5.89 4.89
N CYS A 227 -3.15 -4.74 4.65
CA CYS A 227 -4.32 -4.32 5.40
C CYS A 227 -5.64 -4.87 4.84
N GLU A 228 -5.93 -6.16 5.06
CA GLU A 228 -7.24 -6.71 4.78
C GLU A 228 -7.78 -7.55 5.96
N ASN A 229 -8.97 -7.17 6.43
CA ASN A 229 -9.89 -7.98 7.25
C ASN A 229 -9.46 -8.46 8.65
N ASP A 230 -8.27 -8.12 9.17
CA ASP A 230 -8.00 -8.13 10.62
C ASP A 230 -7.79 -6.72 11.18
N TYR A 231 -8.91 -6.05 11.41
CA TYR A 231 -8.95 -4.70 11.97
C TYR A 231 -8.91 -4.70 13.50
N THR A 232 -8.82 -5.90 14.11
CA THR A 232 -8.89 -6.05 15.57
C THR A 232 -7.49 -6.17 16.18
N SER A 233 -6.58 -6.92 15.56
CA SER A 233 -5.24 -7.19 16.09
C SER A 233 -4.16 -6.24 15.54
N ASP A 234 -4.20 -5.87 14.24
CA ASP A 234 -3.23 -4.93 13.67
C ASP A 234 -3.73 -3.48 13.72
N THR A 235 -3.08 -2.69 14.56
CA THR A 235 -3.39 -1.27 14.75
C THR A 235 -3.14 -0.40 13.51
N LYS A 236 -2.30 -0.83 12.55
CA LYS A 236 -1.91 -0.03 11.38
C LYS A 236 -3.01 0.07 10.33
N CYS A 237 -3.86 -0.95 10.26
CA CYS A 237 -4.88 -1.11 9.21
C CYS A 237 -6.28 -0.62 9.61
N ARG A 238 -6.46 -0.30 10.90
CA ARG A 238 -7.71 0.18 11.48
C ARG A 238 -8.29 1.42 10.81
N GLY A 239 -7.49 2.20 10.07
CA GLY A 239 -7.97 3.40 9.38
C GLY A 239 -8.87 3.05 8.21
N LEU A 240 -8.78 1.84 7.66
CA LEU A 240 -9.63 1.35 6.58
C LEU A 240 -11.04 0.95 7.07
N GLN A 241 -11.36 1.14 8.35
CA GLN A 241 -12.66 0.86 8.93
C GLN A 241 -13.24 2.01 9.73
N SER A 242 -14.51 2.28 9.47
CA SER A 242 -15.39 3.21 10.19
C SER A 242 -15.40 3.03 11.69
N ALA A 243 -15.48 1.77 12.14
CA ALA A 243 -15.57 1.43 13.55
C ALA A 243 -14.30 1.74 14.36
N TYR A 244 -13.18 2.05 13.72
CA TYR A 244 -11.89 2.22 14.39
C TYR A 244 -11.24 3.59 14.11
N ASN A 245 -10.30 3.96 14.98
CA ASN A 245 -9.76 5.31 15.10
C ASN A 245 -9.22 5.88 13.76
N TYR A 246 -9.61 7.12 13.44
CA TYR A 246 -9.35 7.83 12.17
C TYR A 246 -7.86 8.09 11.85
N ARG A 247 -6.94 7.74 12.77
CA ARG A 247 -5.51 8.08 12.70
C ARG A 247 -4.67 7.04 11.98
N ASN A 248 -5.15 5.81 11.82
CA ASN A 248 -4.26 4.66 11.71
C ASN A 248 -3.52 4.53 10.37
N CYS A 249 -4.14 4.83 9.21
CA CYS A 249 -3.43 4.77 7.93
C CYS A 249 -2.28 5.80 7.87
N SER A 250 -2.55 7.04 8.25
CA SER A 250 -1.52 8.09 8.28
C SER A 250 -0.50 7.87 9.36
N TRP A 251 -0.92 7.42 10.54
CA TRP A 251 0.00 7.13 11.62
C TRP A 251 0.94 5.98 11.26
N ALA A 252 0.45 4.95 10.56
CA ALA A 252 1.28 3.88 10.02
C ALA A 252 2.34 4.41 9.04
N LEU A 253 2.08 5.54 8.37
CA LEU A 253 3.02 6.22 7.49
C LEU A 253 3.81 7.35 8.19
N GLY A 254 3.55 7.63 9.47
CA GLY A 254 4.16 8.74 10.21
C GLY A 254 3.62 10.13 9.86
N HIS A 255 2.47 10.21 9.17
CA HIS A 255 1.82 11.45 8.76
C HIS A 255 0.86 12.02 9.81
N SER A 256 0.39 13.25 9.58
CA SER A 256 -0.61 13.92 10.42
C SER A 256 -1.93 13.15 10.43
N ASN A 257 -2.58 13.10 11.59
CA ASN A 257 -3.93 12.53 11.75
C ASN A 257 -5.06 13.49 11.35
N LYS A 258 -4.70 14.70 10.91
CA LYS A 258 -5.63 15.67 10.37
C LYS A 258 -5.56 15.64 8.86
N TYR A 259 -6.63 16.10 8.23
CA TYR A 259 -6.66 16.29 6.80
C TYR A 259 -5.44 17.12 6.36
N HIS A 260 -4.74 16.60 5.37
CA HIS A 260 -3.61 17.25 4.72
C HIS A 260 -3.57 16.80 3.27
N TYR A 261 -2.95 17.58 2.40
CA TYR A 261 -2.77 17.17 1.03
C TYR A 261 -1.38 17.59 0.58
N TRP A 262 -0.83 16.80 -0.32
CA TRP A 262 0.49 17.03 -0.88
C TRP A 262 0.35 18.06 -2.00
N ASP A 263 0.55 19.34 -1.68
CA ASP A 263 0.85 20.34 -2.69
C ASP A 263 2.16 19.90 -3.39
N ASN A 264 2.10 19.66 -4.72
CA ASN A 264 3.29 19.46 -5.54
C ASN A 264 3.94 20.82 -5.83
#